data_AF-A0A7C1BYC7-F1
#
_entry.id   AF-A0A7C1BYC7-F1
#
_cell.length_a   1.000
_cell.length_b   1.000
_cell.length_c   1.000
_cell.angle_alpha   90.00
_cell.angle_beta   90.00
_cell.angle_gamma   90.00
#
_symmetry.space_group_name_H-M   'P 1'
#
loop_
_entity.id
_entity.type
_entity.pdbx_description
1 polymer ?
#
loop_
_entity_poly.entity_id
_entity_poly.type
_entity_poly.pdbx_seq_one_letter_code
_entity_poly.pdbx_strand_id
1 'polypeptide(L)'
;MLYRIVIFLIFTAVGYLLGIKERLIYQGIMWGAGIGLIALIIDYIFSIVGFGTVIGGLLGLSVGLLFAKLIYFPLISIFTNIDGKYMTLVFNVLFGYSGLLLGLRVGKDFTISNLAKAFKSRIEDGHETVIDTSVIIDGRIVEVCETGFFEGSFIIPQFILQELQHIADSSDSLRRARGR
;
A
#
# COMPACT_ATOMS: atom_id res chain seq x y z
N MET A 1 -22.85 -11.92 2.74
CA MET A 1 -24.10 -12.11 3.52
C MET A 1 -24.23 -13.55 4.02
N LEU A 2 -24.30 -14.56 3.14
CA LEU A 2 -24.52 -15.96 3.58
C LEU A 2 -23.43 -16.50 4.53
N TYR A 3 -22.15 -16.29 4.20
CA TYR A 3 -21.04 -16.78 5.05
C TYR A 3 -21.05 -16.18 6.47
N ARG A 4 -21.50 -14.93 6.63
CA ARG A 4 -21.58 -14.23 7.93
C ARG A 4 -22.58 -14.92 8.86
N ILE A 5 -23.75 -15.28 8.31
CA ILE A 5 -24.78 -16.01 9.04
C ILE A 5 -24.26 -17.40 9.44
N VAL A 6 -23.55 -18.07 8.54
CA VAL A 6 -22.94 -19.38 8.82
C VAL A 6 -21.92 -19.28 9.97
N ILE A 7 -21.03 -18.29 9.95
CA ILE A 7 -20.04 -18.06 11.01
C ILE A 7 -20.73 -17.83 12.36
N PHE A 8 -21.75 -16.98 12.40
CA PHE A 8 -22.50 -16.71 13.62
C PHE A 8 -23.18 -17.97 14.19
N LEU A 9 -23.78 -18.77 13.31
CA LEU A 9 -24.41 -20.04 13.70
C LEU A 9 -23.38 -21.04 14.21
N ILE A 10 -22.18 -21.09 13.63
CA ILE A 10 -21.08 -21.93 14.11
C ILE A 10 -20.66 -21.51 15.52
N PHE A 11 -20.42 -20.22 15.78
CA PHE A 11 -20.05 -19.75 17.13
C PHE A 11 -21.13 -20.04 18.17
N THR A 12 -22.40 -19.85 17.80
CA THR A 12 -23.54 -20.15 18.68
C THR A 12 -23.67 -21.66 18.93
N ALA A 13 -23.48 -22.50 17.90
CA ALA A 13 -23.54 -23.96 18.04
C ALA A 13 -22.37 -24.51 18.87
N VAL A 14 -21.15 -23.97 18.70
CA VAL A 14 -19.99 -24.32 19.52
C VAL A 14 -20.23 -23.91 20.98
N GLY A 15 -20.75 -22.71 21.22
CA GLY A 15 -21.13 -22.25 22.55
C GLY A 15 -22.19 -23.15 23.21
N TYR A 16 -23.18 -23.61 22.43
CA TYR A 16 -24.18 -24.56 22.89
C TYR A 16 -23.58 -25.92 23.28
N LEU A 17 -22.70 -26.48 22.44
CA LEU A 17 -22.03 -27.76 22.71
C LEU A 17 -21.14 -27.69 23.95
N LEU A 18 -20.39 -26.60 24.13
CA LEU A 18 -19.60 -26.36 25.34
C LEU A 18 -20.51 -26.18 26.57
N GLY A 19 -21.64 -25.50 26.42
CA GLY A 19 -22.65 -25.34 27.46
C GLY A 19 -23.29 -26.65 27.91
N ILE A 20 -23.48 -27.62 27.01
CA ILE A 20 -23.96 -28.98 27.37
C ILE A 20 -22.93 -29.69 28.27
N LYS A 21 -21.64 -29.60 27.93
CA LYS A 21 -20.56 -30.26 28.68
C LYS A 21 -20.46 -29.76 30.12
N GLU A 22 -20.63 -28.46 30.33
CA GLU A 22 -20.54 -27.80 31.64
C GLU A 22 -21.89 -27.72 32.38
N ARG A 23 -22.98 -28.30 31.83
CA ARG A 23 -24.37 -28.16 32.31
C ARG A 23 -24.88 -26.71 32.41
N LEU A 24 -24.23 -25.78 31.73
CA LEU A 24 -24.53 -24.34 31.71
C LEU A 24 -25.00 -23.91 30.31
N ILE A 25 -26.04 -24.57 29.79
CA ILE A 25 -26.51 -24.45 28.40
C ILE A 25 -26.84 -23.00 28.03
N TYR A 26 -27.60 -22.30 28.87
CA TYR A 26 -28.00 -20.91 28.62
C TYR A 26 -26.80 -19.96 28.56
N GLN A 27 -25.82 -20.15 29.45
CA GLN A 27 -24.60 -19.33 29.48
C GLN A 27 -23.71 -19.62 28.27
N GLY A 28 -23.60 -20.89 27.86
CA GLY A 28 -22.85 -21.28 26.67
C GLY A 28 -23.39 -20.66 25.38
N ILE A 29 -24.72 -20.65 25.21
CA ILE A 29 -25.37 -19.98 24.08
C ILE A 29 -25.10 -18.46 24.13
N MET A 30 -25.25 -17.82 25.29
CA MET A 30 -25.01 -16.38 25.44
C MET A 30 -23.58 -15.98 25.08
N TRP A 31 -22.58 -16.72 25.57
CA TRP A 31 -21.19 -16.48 25.24
C TRP A 31 -20.88 -16.74 23.76
N GLY A 32 -21.40 -17.84 23.20
CA GLY A 32 -21.24 -18.19 21.78
C GLY A 32 -21.83 -17.13 20.85
N ALA A 33 -23.06 -16.68 21.12
CA ALA A 33 -23.71 -15.61 20.37
C ALA A 33 -22.97 -14.26 20.55
N GLY A 34 -22.51 -13.94 21.76
CA GLY A 34 -21.75 -12.72 22.03
C GLY A 34 -20.44 -12.65 21.24
N ILE A 35 -19.65 -13.74 21.27
CA ILE A 35 -18.42 -13.84 20.49
C ILE A 35 -18.72 -13.81 18.99
N GLY A 36 -19.79 -14.49 18.54
CA GLY A 36 -20.23 -14.46 17.16
C GLY A 36 -20.57 -13.05 16.67
N LEU A 37 -21.27 -12.24 17.48
CA LEU A 37 -21.56 -10.83 17.15
C LEU A 37 -20.28 -10.00 17.05
N ILE A 38 -19.33 -10.17 17.97
CA ILE A 38 -18.04 -9.48 17.93
C ILE A 38 -17.28 -9.83 16.64
N ALA A 39 -17.25 -11.13 16.28
CA ALA A 39 -16.61 -11.58 15.05
C ALA A 39 -17.24 -10.94 13.80
N LEU A 40 -18.57 -10.80 13.76
CA LEU A 40 -19.27 -10.11 12.67
C LEU A 40 -18.95 -8.62 12.60
N ILE A 41 -18.83 -7.95 13.74
CA ILE A 41 -18.45 -6.53 13.80
C ILE A 41 -17.03 -6.35 13.27
N ILE A 42 -16.09 -7.23 13.66
CA ILE A 42 -14.71 -7.20 13.18
C ILE A 42 -14.65 -7.42 11.66
N ASP A 43 -15.36 -8.42 11.14
CA ASP A 43 -15.45 -8.68 9.69
C ASP A 43 -16.03 -7.47 8.94
N TYR A 44 -17.06 -6.83 9.50
CA TYR A 44 -17.62 -5.61 8.93
C TYR A 44 -16.61 -4.46 8.91
N ILE A 45 -15.89 -4.23 10.00
CA ILE A 45 -14.84 -3.20 10.08
C ILE A 45 -13.74 -3.47 9.06
N PHE A 46 -13.25 -4.71 8.93
CA PHE A 46 -12.25 -5.09 7.94
C PHE A 46 -12.75 -5.00 6.50
N SER A 47 -14.06 -5.12 6.27
CA SER A 47 -14.62 -4.89 4.93
C SER A 47 -14.67 -3.41 4.53
N ILE A 48 -14.64 -2.48 5.51
CA ILE A 48 -14.63 -1.04 5.28
C ILE A 48 -13.21 -0.50 5.24
N VAL A 49 -12.34 -1.02 6.10
CA VAL A 49 -10.98 -0.54 6.29
C VAL A 49 -10.01 -1.41 5.50
N GLY A 50 -9.22 -0.79 4.62
CA GLY A 50 -8.21 -1.51 3.84
C GLY A 50 -7.21 -2.25 4.73
N PHE A 51 -6.78 -3.44 4.29
CA PHE A 51 -5.82 -4.28 5.02
C PHE A 51 -4.52 -3.52 5.37
N GLY A 52 -4.02 -2.69 4.44
CA GLY A 52 -2.86 -1.84 4.67
C GLY A 52 -3.06 -0.87 5.84
N THR A 53 -4.26 -0.30 6.01
CA THR A 53 -4.59 0.60 7.12
C THR A 53 -4.51 -0.13 8.46
N VAL A 54 -5.03 -1.36 8.56
CA VAL A 54 -4.98 -2.16 9.79
C VAL A 54 -3.53 -2.49 10.18
N ILE A 55 -2.73 -3.00 9.23
CA ILE A 55 -1.32 -3.31 9.46
C ILE A 55 -0.54 -2.04 9.80
N GLY A 56 -0.73 -0.97 9.04
CA GLY A 56 -0.08 0.31 9.26
C GLY A 56 -0.39 0.85 10.66
N GLY A 57 -1.66 0.79 11.09
CA GLY A 57 -2.07 1.16 12.44
C GLY A 57 -1.39 0.34 13.52
N LEU A 58 -1.32 -0.99 13.38
CA LEU A 58 -0.66 -1.89 14.34
C LEU A 58 0.86 -1.62 14.42
N LEU A 59 1.52 -1.47 13.28
CA LEU A 59 2.95 -1.14 13.22
C LEU A 59 3.22 0.25 13.81
N GLY A 60 2.42 1.24 13.43
CA GLY A 60 2.53 2.60 13.95
C GLY A 60 2.32 2.67 15.45
N LEU A 61 1.33 1.96 15.99
CA LEU A 61 1.12 1.85 17.44
C LEU A 61 2.31 1.16 18.12
N SER A 62 2.84 0.07 17.55
CA SER A 62 3.99 -0.65 18.10
C SER A 62 5.24 0.23 18.16
N VAL A 63 5.53 0.93 17.06
CA VAL A 63 6.64 1.88 16.96
C VAL A 63 6.42 3.07 17.92
N GLY A 64 5.21 3.62 17.98
CA GLY A 64 4.86 4.70 18.91
C GLY A 64 5.10 4.32 20.37
N LEU A 65 4.67 3.14 20.80
CA LEU A 65 4.92 2.64 22.16
C LEU A 65 6.41 2.36 22.43
N LEU A 66 7.16 1.95 21.41
CA LEU A 66 8.62 1.81 21.51
C LEU A 66 9.26 3.18 21.77
N PHE A 67 8.91 4.21 20.98
CA PHE A 67 9.38 5.58 21.18
C PHE A 67 8.98 6.15 22.54
N ALA A 68 7.76 5.85 23.01
CA ALA A 68 7.29 6.24 24.34
C ALA A 68 8.29 5.79 25.42
N LYS A 69 8.71 4.52 25.36
CA LYS A 69 9.70 3.96 26.30
C LYS A 69 11.09 4.55 26.11
N LEU A 70 11.55 4.69 24.87
CA LEU A 70 12.88 5.26 24.58
C LEU A 70 13.05 6.67 25.16
N ILE A 71 12.00 7.49 25.13
CA ILE A 71 12.04 8.87 25.65
C ILE A 71 11.77 8.89 27.16
N TYR A 72 10.88 8.04 27.66
CA TYR A 72 10.55 7.96 29.07
C TYR A 72 11.75 7.57 29.97
N PHE A 73 12.54 6.56 29.56
CA PHE A 73 13.67 6.07 30.35
C PHE A 73 14.73 7.11 30.73
N PRO A 74 15.20 7.99 29.83
CA PRO A 74 16.12 9.07 30.22
C PRO A 74 15.42 10.16 31.04
N LEU A 75 14.14 10.45 30.77
CA LEU A 75 13.43 11.53 31.46
C LEU A 75 13.17 11.24 32.94
N ILE A 76 12.93 9.99 33.32
CA ILE A 76 12.69 9.65 34.74
C ILE A 76 13.92 9.91 35.62
N SER A 77 15.13 9.89 35.05
CA SER A 77 16.35 10.28 35.76
C SER A 77 16.42 11.78 36.06
N ILE A 78 15.71 12.61 35.30
CA ILE A 78 15.69 14.07 35.45
C ILE A 78 14.53 14.50 36.36
N PHE A 79 13.37 13.87 36.19
CA PHE A 79 12.14 14.20 36.90
C PHE A 79 11.85 13.18 38.02
N THR A 80 12.63 13.23 39.09
CA THR A 80 12.52 12.31 40.24
C THR A 80 11.30 12.58 41.14
N ASN A 81 10.73 13.79 41.09
CA ASN A 81 9.62 14.21 41.95
C ASN A 81 8.22 13.81 41.42
N ILE A 82 8.13 13.23 40.23
CA ILE A 82 6.86 12.85 39.60
C ILE A 82 6.70 11.33 39.69
N ASP A 83 5.52 10.85 40.08
CA ASP A 83 5.24 9.41 40.08
C ASP A 83 5.32 8.86 38.65
N GLY A 84 6.31 7.97 38.46
CA GLY A 84 6.65 7.37 37.16
C GLY A 84 5.49 6.66 36.48
N LYS A 85 4.46 6.24 37.22
CA LYS A 85 3.24 5.62 36.65
C LYS A 85 2.45 6.61 35.79
N TYR A 86 2.25 7.84 36.27
CA TYR A 86 1.50 8.86 35.52
C TYR A 86 2.28 9.32 34.29
N MET A 87 3.59 9.53 34.45
CA MET A 87 4.49 9.82 33.32
C MET A 87 4.40 8.71 32.25
N THR A 88 4.56 7.43 32.64
CA THR A 88 4.48 6.30 31.69
C THR A 88 3.13 6.26 30.97
N LEU A 89 2.03 6.47 31.70
CA LEU A 89 0.69 6.51 31.12
C LEU A 89 0.58 7.63 30.08
N VAL A 90 1.01 8.85 30.43
CA VAL A 90 0.96 10.01 29.54
C VAL A 90 1.77 9.76 28.27
N PHE A 91 3.00 9.27 28.39
CA PHE A 91 3.86 8.95 27.25
C PHE A 91 3.26 7.85 26.36
N ASN A 92 2.77 6.75 26.94
CA ASN A 92 2.15 5.68 26.17
C ASN A 92 0.91 6.15 25.41
N VAL A 93 0.06 6.97 26.04
CA VAL A 93 -1.12 7.52 25.36
C VAL A 93 -0.70 8.50 24.26
N LEU A 94 0.19 9.45 24.53
CA LEU A 94 0.64 10.44 23.54
C LEU A 94 1.29 9.78 22.32
N PHE A 95 2.32 8.97 22.54
CA PHE A 95 3.08 8.36 21.46
C PHE A 95 2.36 7.16 20.84
N GLY A 96 1.63 6.37 21.62
CA GLY A 96 0.82 5.27 21.11
C GLY A 96 -0.32 5.77 20.20
N TYR A 97 -1.04 6.82 20.62
CA TYR A 97 -2.09 7.43 19.81
C TYR A 97 -1.53 8.10 18.55
N SER A 98 -0.43 8.86 18.68
CA SER A 98 0.23 9.51 17.54
C SER A 98 0.77 8.47 16.54
N GLY A 99 1.42 7.42 17.04
CA GLY A 99 1.90 6.31 16.23
C GLY A 99 0.77 5.57 15.52
N LEU A 100 -0.34 5.29 16.22
CA LEU A 100 -1.53 4.69 15.63
C LEU A 100 -2.07 5.57 14.49
N LEU A 101 -2.28 6.88 14.73
CA LEU A 101 -2.80 7.79 13.70
C LEU A 101 -1.89 7.87 12.47
N LEU A 102 -0.58 8.00 12.68
CA LEU A 102 0.39 8.03 11.60
C LEU A 102 0.38 6.69 10.84
N GLY A 103 0.37 5.58 11.56
CA GLY A 103 0.30 4.25 11.00
C GLY A 103 -0.96 4.00 10.17
N LEU A 104 -2.13 4.44 10.65
CA LEU A 104 -3.39 4.36 9.91
C LEU A 104 -3.34 5.18 8.61
N ARG A 105 -2.73 6.37 8.65
CA ARG A 105 -2.54 7.22 7.46
C ARG A 105 -1.63 6.56 6.44
N VAL A 106 -0.43 6.17 6.85
CA VAL A 106 0.55 5.51 5.96
C VAL A 106 -0.02 4.20 5.41
N GLY A 107 -0.67 3.41 6.25
CA GLY A 107 -1.27 2.15 5.86
C GLY A 107 -2.39 2.29 4.83
N LYS A 108 -3.10 3.42 4.80
CA LYS A 108 -4.13 3.70 3.78
C LYS A 108 -3.54 3.79 2.37
N ASP A 109 -2.30 4.28 2.25
CA ASP A 109 -1.62 4.43 0.96
C ASP A 109 -0.97 3.10 0.48
N PHE A 110 -0.79 2.15 1.40
CA PHE A 110 -0.36 0.77 1.12
C PHE A 110 -1.50 -0.06 0.52
N THR A 111 -1.81 0.19 -0.75
CA THR A 111 -2.61 -0.73 -1.57
C THR A 111 -1.68 -1.65 -2.35
N ILE A 112 -2.02 -2.94 -2.46
CA ILE A 112 -1.23 -3.95 -3.22
C ILE A 112 -0.96 -3.49 -4.66
N SER A 113 -1.90 -2.74 -5.26
CA SER A 113 -1.72 -2.13 -6.59
C SER A 113 -0.60 -1.09 -6.65
N ASN A 114 -0.34 -0.33 -5.58
CA ASN A 114 0.74 0.66 -5.54
C ASN A 114 2.09 -0.03 -5.33
N LEU A 115 2.12 -1.10 -4.52
CA LEU A 115 3.33 -1.92 -4.36
C LEU A 115 3.67 -2.65 -5.67
N ALA A 116 2.68 -3.22 -6.35
CA ALA A 116 2.86 -3.85 -7.66
C ALA A 116 3.30 -2.84 -8.73
N LYS A 117 2.76 -1.61 -8.72
CA LYS A 117 3.22 -0.54 -9.62
C LYS A 117 4.65 -0.09 -9.31
N ALA A 118 5.01 0.07 -8.04
CA ALA A 118 6.38 0.44 -7.63
C ALA A 118 7.40 -0.69 -7.91
N PHE A 119 6.96 -1.95 -7.84
CA PHE A 119 7.81 -3.09 -8.19
C PHE A 119 7.89 -3.28 -9.72
N LYS A 120 6.80 -3.05 -10.46
CA LYS A 120 6.77 -3.09 -11.92
C LYS A 120 7.59 -1.95 -12.53
N SER A 121 7.51 -0.73 -11.97
CA SER A 121 8.35 0.40 -12.41
C SER A 121 9.84 0.13 -12.21
N ARG A 122 10.21 -0.70 -11.24
CA ARG A 122 11.61 -1.10 -10.99
C ARG A 122 12.09 -2.27 -11.87
N ILE A 123 11.16 -2.97 -12.52
CA ILE A 123 11.46 -4.02 -13.52
C ILE A 123 11.46 -3.42 -14.94
N GLU A 124 10.70 -2.35 -15.16
CA GLU A 124 10.70 -1.52 -16.37
C GLU A 124 11.57 -0.26 -16.22
N ASP A 125 12.70 -0.32 -15.50
CA ASP A 125 13.78 0.70 -15.58
C ASP A 125 14.51 0.63 -16.96
N GLY A 126 13.78 0.31 -18.03
CA GLY A 126 14.22 0.60 -19.38
C GLY A 126 13.92 2.07 -19.64
N HIS A 127 14.95 2.91 -19.63
CA HIS A 127 14.81 4.34 -19.90
C HIS A 127 13.91 4.60 -21.11
N GLU A 128 12.76 5.25 -20.89
CA GLU A 128 11.91 5.71 -21.96
C GLU A 128 12.59 6.90 -22.64
N THR A 129 12.98 6.72 -23.90
CA THR A 129 13.64 7.76 -24.68
C THR A 129 12.68 8.32 -25.71
N VAL A 130 12.37 9.60 -25.59
CA VAL A 130 11.56 10.32 -26.58
C VAL A 130 12.44 10.67 -27.78
N ILE A 131 11.99 10.27 -28.96
CA ILE A 131 12.70 10.49 -30.22
C ILE A 131 12.07 11.66 -30.98
N ASP A 132 12.94 12.54 -31.48
CA ASP A 132 12.58 13.71 -32.30
C ASP A 132 12.76 13.41 -33.81
N THR A 133 12.10 14.21 -34.65
CA THR A 133 12.13 14.11 -36.12
C THR A 133 13.56 14.18 -36.65
N SER A 134 14.39 15.04 -36.04
CA SER A 134 15.80 15.23 -36.42
C SER A 134 16.63 13.95 -36.28
N VAL A 135 16.43 13.19 -35.21
CA VAL A 135 17.14 11.93 -34.93
C VAL A 135 16.75 10.85 -35.93
N ILE A 136 15.47 10.81 -36.33
CA ILE A 136 14.96 9.85 -37.33
C ILE A 136 15.53 10.17 -38.71
N ILE A 137 15.53 11.44 -39.12
CA ILE A 137 16.05 11.87 -40.42
C ILE A 137 17.57 11.65 -40.55
N ASP A 138 18.31 11.77 -39.44
CA ASP A 138 19.76 11.54 -39.42
C ASP A 138 20.13 10.04 -39.52
N GLY A 139 19.28 9.15 -39.02
CA GLY A 139 19.36 7.70 -39.24
C GLY A 139 20.43 6.94 -38.42
N ARG A 140 21.45 7.62 -37.89
CA ARG A 140 22.52 6.98 -37.08
C ARG A 140 22.03 6.32 -35.80
N ILE A 141 20.85 6.67 -35.31
CA ILE A 141 20.25 6.04 -34.14
C ILE A 141 20.08 4.52 -34.34
N VAL A 142 19.84 4.06 -35.58
CA VAL A 142 19.70 2.62 -35.89
C VAL A 142 21.00 1.88 -35.60
N GLU A 143 22.12 2.39 -36.09
CA GLU A 143 23.44 1.79 -35.85
C GLU A 143 23.79 1.79 -34.35
N VAL A 144 23.48 2.89 -33.65
CA VAL A 144 23.71 2.98 -32.19
C VAL A 144 22.86 1.93 -31.44
N CYS A 145 21.63 1.69 -31.87
CA CYS A 145 20.79 0.63 -31.31
C CYS A 145 21.33 -0.77 -31.60
N GLU A 146 21.80 -1.02 -32.83
CA GLU A 146 22.36 -2.31 -33.25
C GLU A 146 23.64 -2.67 -32.48
N THR A 147 24.43 -1.68 -32.06
CA THR A 147 25.61 -1.90 -31.21
C THR A 147 25.29 -2.25 -29.75
N GLY A 148 24.01 -2.14 -29.34
CA GLY A 148 23.60 -2.32 -27.95
C GLY A 148 24.02 -1.18 -27.02
N PHE A 149 24.50 -0.06 -27.56
CA PHE A 149 24.90 1.10 -26.75
C PHE A 149 23.69 1.91 -26.24
N PHE A 150 22.53 1.71 -26.86
CA PHE A 150 21.27 2.34 -26.48
C PHE A 150 20.20 1.28 -26.28
N GLU A 151 19.75 1.12 -25.04
CA GLU A 151 18.77 0.12 -24.61
C GLU A 151 17.54 0.84 -24.02
N GLY A 152 16.34 0.28 -24.23
CA GLY A 152 15.11 0.80 -23.66
C GLY A 152 13.96 0.91 -24.65
N SER A 153 12.87 1.54 -24.21
CA SER A 153 11.68 1.77 -25.03
C SER A 153 11.77 3.13 -25.72
N PHE A 154 11.59 3.17 -27.03
CA PHE A 154 11.49 4.41 -27.78
C PHE A 154 10.05 4.91 -27.81
N ILE A 155 9.86 6.17 -27.42
CA ILE A 155 8.58 6.86 -27.54
C ILE A 155 8.66 7.79 -28.74
N ILE A 156 7.79 7.53 -29.73
CA ILE A 156 7.63 8.38 -30.91
C ILE A 156 6.25 9.05 -30.82
N PRO A 157 6.17 10.34 -30.48
CA PRO A 157 4.91 11.08 -30.45
C PRO A 157 4.24 11.14 -31.83
N GLN A 158 2.90 11.19 -31.85
CA GLN A 158 2.12 11.21 -33.10
C GLN A 158 2.48 12.40 -34.02
N PHE A 159 2.85 13.56 -33.46
CA PHE A 159 3.20 14.74 -34.25
C PHE A 159 4.52 14.56 -35.02
N ILE A 160 5.45 13.74 -34.51
CA ILE A 160 6.70 13.41 -35.19
C ILE A 160 6.42 12.61 -36.46
N LEU A 161 5.49 11.65 -36.38
CA LEU A 161 5.03 10.88 -37.55
C LEU A 161 4.36 11.79 -38.59
N GLN A 162 3.56 12.75 -38.15
CA GLN A 162 2.92 13.72 -39.04
C GLN A 162 3.94 14.63 -39.72
N GLU A 163 4.98 15.06 -39.00
CA GLU A 163 6.07 15.87 -39.56
C GLU A 163 6.88 15.09 -40.60
N LEU A 164 7.26 13.84 -40.30
CA LEU A 164 7.95 12.97 -41.25
C LEU A 164 7.10 12.74 -42.51
N GLN A 165 5.80 12.48 -42.36
CA GLN A 165 4.89 12.31 -43.47
C GLN A 165 4.80 13.59 -44.34
N HIS A 166 4.72 14.77 -43.71
CA HIS A 166 4.73 16.02 -44.45
C HIS A 166 6.04 16.21 -45.24
N ILE A 167 7.19 15.84 -44.66
CA ILE A 167 8.49 15.88 -45.35
C ILE A 167 8.52 14.88 -46.51
N ALA A 168 7.96 13.69 -46.32
CA ALA A 168 7.84 12.61 -47.31
C ALA A 168 6.89 12.95 -48.47
N ASP A 169 6.00 13.94 -48.30
CA ASP A 169 5.09 14.43 -49.33
C ASP A 169 5.59 15.72 -50.02
N SER A 170 6.82 16.16 -49.73
CA SER A 170 7.40 17.37 -50.31
C SER A 170 7.60 17.29 -51.84
N SER A 171 7.39 18.41 -52.53
CA SER A 171 7.70 18.58 -53.95
C SER A 171 9.21 18.50 -54.24
N ASP A 172 10.05 18.79 -53.25
CA ASP A 172 11.50 18.63 -53.32
C ASP A 172 11.89 17.15 -53.18
N SER A 173 12.54 16.60 -54.21
CA SER A 173 13.01 15.22 -54.25
C SER A 173 13.95 14.84 -53.10
N LEU A 174 14.81 15.77 -52.63
CA LEU A 174 15.76 15.50 -51.55
C LEU A 174 15.06 15.39 -50.20
N ARG A 175 14.08 16.27 -49.94
CA ARG A 175 13.27 16.22 -48.71
C ARG A 175 12.39 14.98 -48.69
N ARG A 176 11.78 14.66 -49.84
CA ARG A 176 10.98 13.44 -50.03
C ARG A 176 11.75 12.16 -49.70
N ALA A 177 13.00 12.07 -50.15
CA ALA A 177 13.85 10.91 -49.89
C ALA A 177 14.24 10.77 -48.43
N ARG A 178 14.36 11.88 -47.69
CA ARG A 178 14.70 11.89 -46.25
C ARG A 178 13.51 11.62 -45.32
N GLY A 179 12.29 11.93 -45.75
CA GLY A 179 11.08 11.68 -44.96
C GLY A 179 10.53 10.25 -45.09
N ARG A 180 10.95 9.51 -46.13
CA ARG A 180 10.57 8.10 -46.36
C ARG A 180 11.45 7.16 -45.58
#